data_AF-A0A4U0V7M4-F1
#
_entry.id   AF-A0A4U0V7M4-F1
#
_cell.length_a   1.000
_cell.length_b   1.000
_cell.length_c   1.000
_cell.angle_alpha   90.00
_cell.angle_beta   90.00
_cell.angle_gamma   90.00
#
_symmetry.space_group_name_H-M   'P 1'
#
loop_
_entity.id
_entity.type
_entity.pdbx_description
1 polymer ?
#
loop_
_entity_poly.entity_id
_entity_poly.type
_entity_poly.pdbx_seq_one_letter_code
_entity_poly.pdbx_strand_id
1 'polypeptide(L)'
;MPIARPILSLAALLLLAGGIVMEFLIVLSGSHVGSPTNQVYFLQAATGGIKNGNSQYQNPARWTYLSICGVGNGLNQNCGPTHAAQSFDPPLNFGTTTGVPASFIGTTKFYYLSRFAWAFYIVALFFAVMAFFLGFLALCTRLGAYLTGLMSILALFFQTLTAALMTAWTVIARNAFQANGQTAFLGLKAYGFTWGAMGCFLLATILFCVGGSVGKKDNYQQKSSYFGRKKSTRSTRSRGSFIDSESQRRVKDEYE
;
A
#
# COMPACT_ATOMS: atom_id res chain seq x y z
N MET A 1 25.79 -7.35 -10.33
CA MET A 1 26.20 -8.32 -9.30
C MET A 1 25.05 -9.31 -9.13
N PRO A 2 25.25 -10.61 -9.41
CA PRO A 2 24.17 -11.60 -9.40
C PRO A 2 23.52 -11.81 -8.02
N ILE A 3 24.24 -11.49 -6.94
CA ILE A 3 23.81 -11.69 -5.55
C ILE A 3 22.94 -10.53 -5.01
N ALA A 4 23.03 -9.33 -5.58
CA ALA A 4 22.33 -8.15 -5.05
C ALA A 4 20.80 -8.23 -5.19
N ARG A 5 20.30 -8.80 -6.29
CA ARG A 5 18.86 -8.94 -6.56
C ARG A 5 18.11 -9.83 -5.57
N PRO A 6 18.50 -11.09 -5.33
CA PRO A 6 17.77 -11.96 -4.40
C PRO A 6 17.78 -11.43 -2.96
N ILE A 7 18.87 -10.77 -2.53
CA ILE A 7 18.93 -10.13 -1.20
C ILE A 7 17.93 -8.98 -1.09
N LEU A 8 17.88 -8.09 -2.09
CA LEU A 8 16.92 -6.98 -2.12
C LEU A 8 15.47 -7.48 -2.14
N SER A 9 15.18 -8.52 -2.93
CA SER A 9 13.86 -9.14 -2.98
C SER A 9 13.48 -9.84 -1.67
N LEU A 10 14.41 -10.54 -1.03
CA LEU A 10 14.16 -11.16 0.28
C LEU A 10 13.90 -10.11 1.37
N ALA A 11 14.67 -9.03 1.40
CA ALA A 11 14.43 -7.91 2.32
C ALA A 11 13.06 -7.27 2.10
N ALA A 12 12.66 -7.07 0.83
CA ALA A 12 11.34 -6.56 0.48
C ALA A 12 10.20 -7.49 0.93
N LEU A 13 10.38 -8.81 0.79
CA LEU A 13 9.42 -9.81 1.26
C LEU A 13 9.25 -9.80 2.79
N LEU A 14 10.35 -9.67 3.54
CA LEU A 14 10.29 -9.57 5.01
C LEU A 14 9.57 -8.30 5.47
N LEU A 15 9.81 -7.17 4.78
CA LEU A 15 9.09 -5.92 5.05
C LEU A 15 7.60 -6.05 4.73
N LEU A 16 7.23 -6.64 3.59
CA LEU A 16 5.82 -6.93 3.27
C LEU A 16 5.17 -7.81 4.33
N ALA A 17 5.81 -8.91 4.74
CA ALA A 17 5.30 -9.79 5.78
C ALA A 17 5.06 -9.05 7.10
N GLY A 18 6.02 -8.22 7.53
CA GLY A 18 5.88 -7.38 8.72
C GLY A 18 4.70 -6.41 8.63
N GLY A 19 4.54 -5.72 7.50
CA GLY A 19 3.41 -4.81 7.27
C GLY A 19 2.05 -5.52 7.23
N ILE A 20 1.99 -6.72 6.61
CA ILE A 20 0.79 -7.56 6.58
C ILE A 20 0.35 -7.95 7.99
N VAL A 21 1.30 -8.39 8.84
CA VAL A 21 0.99 -8.73 10.24
C VAL A 21 0.45 -7.50 10.98
N MET A 22 1.06 -6.33 10.80
CA MET A 22 0.55 -5.08 11.40
C MET A 22 -0.87 -4.76 10.95
N GLU A 23 -1.20 -4.90 9.67
CA GLU A 23 -2.56 -4.70 9.16
C GLU A 23 -3.56 -5.70 9.74
N PHE A 24 -3.19 -6.98 9.89
CA PHE A 24 -4.05 -7.96 10.56
C PHE A 24 -4.36 -7.55 12.00
N LEU A 25 -3.36 -7.05 12.75
CA LEU A 25 -3.57 -6.58 14.13
C LEU A 25 -4.50 -5.36 14.19
N ILE A 26 -4.47 -4.50 13.17
CA ILE A 26 -5.35 -3.33 13.04
C ILE A 26 -6.78 -3.76 12.69
N VAL A 27 -6.95 -4.57 11.65
CA VAL A 27 -8.26 -5.00 11.14
C VAL A 27 -9.00 -5.86 12.17
N LEU A 28 -8.27 -6.68 12.92
CA LEU A 28 -8.80 -7.53 13.99
C LEU A 28 -8.85 -6.85 15.37
N SER A 29 -8.57 -5.55 15.44
CA SER A 29 -8.64 -4.80 16.69
C SER A 29 -10.05 -4.86 17.30
N GLY A 30 -10.11 -5.12 18.62
CA GLY A 30 -11.38 -5.30 19.34
C GLY A 30 -12.06 -6.65 19.11
N SER A 31 -11.35 -7.63 18.56
CA SER A 31 -11.71 -9.03 18.75
C SER A 31 -11.59 -9.41 20.23
N HIS A 32 -12.51 -10.24 20.71
CA HIS A 32 -12.50 -10.77 22.09
C HIS A 32 -11.34 -11.77 22.35
N VAL A 33 -10.50 -12.01 21.36
CA VAL A 33 -9.50 -13.09 21.33
C VAL A 33 -8.14 -12.57 21.78
N GLY A 34 -7.99 -12.35 23.08
CA GLY A 34 -6.69 -12.24 23.74
C GLY A 34 -5.70 -11.18 23.22
N SER A 35 -4.44 -11.35 23.58
CA SER A 35 -3.32 -10.50 23.17
C SER A 35 -2.72 -11.02 21.85
N PRO A 36 -2.29 -10.15 20.92
CA PRO A 36 -2.07 -8.71 21.08
C PRO A 36 -3.18 -7.78 20.54
N THR A 37 -4.27 -8.31 19.97
CA THR A 37 -5.35 -7.51 19.38
C THR A 37 -6.14 -6.70 20.40
N ASN A 38 -6.21 -7.17 21.66
CA ASN A 38 -6.81 -6.43 22.78
C ASN A 38 -6.01 -5.18 23.22
N GLN A 39 -4.88 -4.88 22.58
CA GLN A 39 -4.08 -3.69 22.86
C GLN A 39 -4.22 -2.62 21.79
N VAL A 40 -4.88 -2.93 20.67
CA VAL A 40 -5.01 -2.05 19.51
C VAL A 40 -6.36 -1.34 19.58
N TYR A 41 -6.31 -0.01 19.57
CA TYR A 41 -7.47 0.87 19.50
C TYR A 41 -7.05 2.16 18.79
N PHE A 42 -8.00 2.88 18.21
CA PHE A 42 -7.72 4.12 17.46
C PHE A 42 -7.85 5.35 18.34
N LEU A 43 -8.94 5.41 19.11
CA LEU A 43 -9.29 6.50 19.98
C LEU A 43 -9.81 5.94 21.30
N GLN A 44 -9.37 6.54 22.41
CA GLN A 44 -9.94 6.34 23.74
C GLN A 44 -10.52 7.69 24.18
N ALA A 45 -11.73 7.72 24.72
CA ALA A 45 -12.31 8.93 25.30
C ALA A 45 -13.08 8.64 26.61
N ALA A 46 -13.07 9.59 27.52
CA ALA A 46 -13.93 9.59 28.69
C ALA A 46 -15.37 9.86 28.27
N THR A 47 -16.24 8.90 28.51
CA THR A 47 -17.65 8.90 28.09
C THR A 47 -18.62 9.01 29.26
N GLY A 48 -18.12 9.19 30.50
CA GLY A 48 -18.97 9.32 31.70
C GLY A 48 -19.93 10.52 31.71
N GLY A 49 -19.71 11.51 30.84
CA GLY A 49 -20.64 12.62 30.63
C GLY A 49 -21.83 12.28 29.73
N ILE A 50 -21.75 11.18 28.97
CA ILE A 50 -22.82 10.72 28.07
C ILE A 50 -23.85 9.98 28.90
N LYS A 51 -25.07 10.54 28.98
CA LYS A 51 -26.16 10.02 29.82
C LYS A 51 -27.34 9.58 28.96
N ASN A 52 -28.18 8.70 29.53
CA ASN A 52 -29.38 8.16 28.87
C ASN A 52 -29.06 7.43 27.55
N GLY A 53 -27.82 6.99 27.38
CA GLY A 53 -27.40 6.18 26.24
C GLY A 53 -27.47 4.70 26.55
N ASN A 54 -27.00 3.88 25.61
CA ASN A 54 -26.84 2.46 25.84
C ASN A 54 -25.90 2.21 27.02
N SER A 55 -26.29 1.27 27.89
CA SER A 55 -25.45 0.83 29.02
C SER A 55 -24.37 -0.17 28.58
N GLN A 56 -24.33 -0.51 27.29
CA GLN A 56 -23.44 -1.52 26.74
C GLN A 56 -21.97 -1.09 26.75
N TYR A 57 -21.68 0.20 26.68
CA TYR A 57 -20.32 0.71 26.57
C TYR A 57 -19.84 1.33 27.87
N GLN A 58 -18.62 0.96 28.26
CA GLN A 58 -18.01 1.42 29.50
C GLN A 58 -17.30 2.77 29.32
N ASN A 59 -17.02 3.42 30.46
CA ASN A 59 -16.21 4.62 30.54
C ASN A 59 -14.85 4.27 31.18
N PRO A 60 -13.71 4.60 30.55
CA PRO A 60 -13.58 5.21 29.21
C PRO A 60 -13.87 4.21 28.08
N ALA A 61 -14.33 4.73 26.94
CA ALA A 61 -14.59 3.93 25.74
C ALA A 61 -13.40 3.97 24.78
N ARG A 62 -13.14 2.84 24.10
CA ARG A 62 -12.13 2.67 23.06
C ARG A 62 -12.78 2.21 21.77
N TRP A 63 -12.52 2.93 20.69
CA TRP A 63 -12.96 2.55 19.36
C TRP A 63 -11.91 1.70 18.67
N THR A 64 -12.35 0.54 18.19
CA THR A 64 -11.59 -0.40 17.37
C THR A 64 -12.38 -0.67 16.08
N TYR A 65 -11.88 -1.52 15.18
CA TYR A 65 -12.60 -1.83 13.95
C TYR A 65 -13.63 -2.95 14.06
N LEU A 66 -13.57 -3.76 15.12
CA LEU A 66 -14.53 -4.83 15.35
C LEU A 66 -15.54 -4.50 16.45
N SER A 67 -15.20 -3.61 17.38
CA SER A 67 -16.08 -3.29 18.51
C SER A 67 -15.73 -1.97 19.21
N ILE A 68 -16.63 -1.50 20.07
CA ILE A 68 -16.32 -0.49 21.08
C ILE A 68 -16.07 -1.21 22.40
N CYS A 69 -14.95 -0.90 23.03
CA CYS A 69 -14.49 -1.57 24.24
C CYS A 69 -14.37 -0.62 25.43
N GLY A 70 -14.51 -1.14 26.63
CA GLY A 70 -14.03 -0.50 27.85
C GLY A 70 -12.52 -0.67 28.04
N VAL A 71 -12.03 -0.20 29.18
CA VAL A 71 -10.61 -0.30 29.56
C VAL A 71 -10.48 -1.01 30.89
N GLY A 72 -9.71 -2.09 30.93
CA GLY A 72 -9.31 -2.80 32.15
C GLY A 72 -7.84 -3.18 32.10
N ASN A 73 -7.07 -2.84 33.14
CA ASN A 73 -5.61 -3.02 33.19
C ASN A 73 -4.86 -2.44 31.97
N GLY A 74 -5.37 -1.34 31.41
CA GLY A 74 -4.83 -0.70 30.21
C GLY A 74 -5.14 -1.43 28.89
N LEU A 75 -5.86 -2.55 28.93
CA LEU A 75 -6.27 -3.37 27.79
C LEU A 75 -7.73 -3.11 27.42
N ASN A 76 -8.08 -3.43 26.18
CA ASN A 76 -9.47 -3.45 25.72
C ASN A 76 -10.19 -4.60 26.44
N GLN A 77 -11.24 -4.27 27.17
CA GLN A 77 -12.07 -5.24 27.92
C GLN A 77 -13.54 -4.88 27.79
N ASN A 78 -14.42 -5.82 28.13
CA ASN A 78 -15.88 -5.61 28.13
C ASN A 78 -16.37 -5.01 26.82
N CYS A 79 -15.89 -5.56 25.70
CA CYS A 79 -16.24 -5.06 24.37
C CYS A 79 -17.70 -5.37 24.05
N GLY A 80 -18.34 -4.47 23.32
CA GLY A 80 -19.68 -4.71 22.80
C GLY A 80 -19.69 -5.76 21.68
N PRO A 81 -20.86 -5.93 21.02
CA PRO A 81 -21.05 -6.85 19.91
C PRO A 81 -20.05 -6.60 18.78
N THR A 82 -19.41 -7.68 18.34
CA THR A 82 -18.47 -7.63 17.23
C THR A 82 -19.19 -7.47 15.91
N HIS A 83 -18.79 -6.49 15.12
CA HIS A 83 -19.25 -6.32 13.74
C HIS A 83 -18.13 -5.81 12.85
N ALA A 84 -18.18 -6.19 11.59
CA ALA A 84 -17.26 -5.67 10.59
C ALA A 84 -17.49 -4.17 10.38
N ALA A 85 -16.39 -3.42 10.25
CA ALA A 85 -16.40 -1.97 10.03
C ALA A 85 -17.14 -1.19 11.14
N GLN A 86 -16.79 -1.42 12.41
CA GLN A 86 -17.28 -0.60 13.52
C GLN A 86 -17.05 0.88 13.21
N SER A 87 -18.16 1.61 13.04
CA SER A 87 -18.11 3.03 12.72
C SER A 87 -17.86 3.85 13.98
N PHE A 88 -17.10 4.92 13.83
CA PHE A 88 -17.00 5.99 14.81
C PHE A 88 -18.15 6.98 14.58
N ASP A 89 -19.17 6.91 15.42
CA ASP A 89 -20.33 7.83 15.40
C ASP A 89 -20.92 7.85 16.82
N PRO A 90 -20.47 8.76 17.71
CA PRO A 90 -20.89 8.72 19.10
C PRO A 90 -22.42 8.79 19.32
N PRO A 91 -23.19 9.66 18.63
CA PRO A 91 -24.65 9.64 18.74
C PRO A 91 -25.27 8.27 18.39
N LEU A 92 -24.84 7.66 17.28
CA LEU A 92 -25.33 6.34 16.87
C LEU A 92 -24.85 5.23 17.80
N ASN A 93 -23.59 5.29 18.24
CA ASN A 93 -22.98 4.31 19.12
C ASN A 93 -23.71 4.30 20.47
N PHE A 94 -23.89 5.45 21.11
CA PHE A 94 -24.51 5.54 22.42
C PHE A 94 -26.04 5.62 22.37
N GLY A 95 -26.67 5.85 21.20
CA GLY A 95 -28.12 5.99 21.08
C GLY A 95 -28.69 7.22 21.79
N THR A 96 -27.85 8.23 22.04
CA THR A 96 -28.19 9.48 22.73
C THR A 96 -27.34 10.61 22.21
N THR A 97 -27.83 11.84 22.29
CA THR A 97 -27.07 13.07 22.05
C THR A 97 -26.66 13.77 23.34
N THR A 98 -27.17 13.30 24.49
CA THR A 98 -26.94 13.95 25.78
C THR A 98 -25.51 13.72 26.25
N GLY A 99 -24.74 14.80 26.39
CA GLY A 99 -23.33 14.74 26.81
C GLY A 99 -22.35 14.33 25.71
N VAL A 100 -22.84 14.14 24.48
CA VAL A 100 -22.00 13.94 23.30
C VAL A 100 -21.53 15.31 22.79
N PRO A 101 -20.24 15.49 22.42
CA PRO A 101 -19.78 16.74 21.83
C PRO A 101 -20.60 17.17 20.61
N ALA A 102 -20.98 18.45 20.56
CA ALA A 102 -21.87 18.98 19.52
C ALA A 102 -21.34 18.77 18.09
N SER A 103 -20.01 18.70 17.92
CA SER A 103 -19.35 18.44 16.63
C SER A 103 -19.65 17.06 16.04
N PHE A 104 -20.17 16.12 16.82
CA PHE A 104 -20.59 14.80 16.35
C PHE A 104 -22.09 14.73 16.00
N ILE A 105 -22.88 15.73 16.38
CA ILE A 105 -24.33 15.72 16.21
C ILE A 105 -24.71 16.26 14.83
N GLY A 106 -25.62 15.58 14.14
CA GLY A 106 -26.14 16.03 12.84
C GLY A 106 -25.14 15.92 11.67
N THR A 107 -24.08 15.11 11.82
CA THR A 107 -23.09 14.87 10.77
C THR A 107 -22.86 13.38 10.54
N THR A 108 -22.63 13.00 9.29
CA THR A 108 -22.25 11.63 8.89
C THR A 108 -20.75 11.50 8.59
N LYS A 109 -19.99 12.60 8.77
CA LYS A 109 -18.57 12.69 8.44
C LYS A 109 -17.75 11.58 9.10
N PHE A 110 -17.94 11.40 10.40
CA PHE A 110 -17.18 10.45 11.21
C PHE A 110 -17.52 8.99 10.89
N TYR A 111 -18.80 8.73 10.65
CA TYR A 111 -19.30 7.45 10.20
C TYR A 111 -18.62 7.01 8.89
N TYR A 112 -18.60 7.87 7.88
CA TYR A 112 -17.99 7.53 6.59
C TYR A 112 -16.47 7.47 6.66
N LEU A 113 -15.80 8.44 7.29
CA LEU A 113 -14.34 8.44 7.39
C LEU A 113 -13.79 7.16 8.04
N SER A 114 -14.42 6.70 9.13
CA SER A 114 -13.99 5.50 9.84
C SER A 114 -14.26 4.22 9.04
N ARG A 115 -15.44 4.09 8.41
CA ARG A 115 -15.78 2.89 7.61
C ARG A 115 -14.98 2.79 6.32
N PHE A 116 -14.75 3.91 5.61
CA PHE A 116 -13.91 3.91 4.41
C PHE A 116 -12.45 3.61 4.75
N ALA A 117 -11.94 4.12 5.88
CA ALA A 117 -10.61 3.74 6.35
C ALA A 117 -10.50 2.21 6.57
N TRP A 118 -11.49 1.59 7.20
CA TRP A 118 -11.52 0.12 7.35
C TRP A 118 -11.56 -0.60 6.01
N ALA A 119 -12.42 -0.18 5.08
CA ALA A 119 -12.51 -0.81 3.76
C ALA A 119 -11.18 -0.73 3.01
N PHE A 120 -10.50 0.41 3.06
CA PHE A 120 -9.20 0.57 2.41
C PHE A 120 -8.07 -0.22 3.10
N TYR A 121 -8.14 -0.48 4.41
CA TYR A 121 -7.26 -1.47 5.05
C TYR A 121 -7.40 -2.85 4.42
N ILE A 122 -8.64 -3.32 4.19
CA ILE A 122 -8.87 -4.63 3.58
C ILE A 122 -8.33 -4.68 2.14
N VAL A 123 -8.52 -3.60 1.38
CA VAL A 123 -8.02 -3.51 0.01
C VAL A 123 -6.48 -3.45 -0.01
N ALA A 124 -5.86 -2.67 0.87
CA ALA A 124 -4.40 -2.62 1.02
C ALA A 124 -3.82 -4.00 1.37
N LEU A 125 -4.42 -4.67 2.37
CA LEU A 125 -4.04 -6.01 2.81
C LEU A 125 -4.14 -7.04 1.69
N PHE A 126 -5.21 -7.01 0.90
CA PHE A 126 -5.37 -7.89 -0.25
C PHE A 126 -4.21 -7.75 -1.24
N PHE A 127 -3.90 -6.51 -1.66
CA PHE A 127 -2.79 -6.26 -2.58
C PHE A 127 -1.42 -6.58 -1.96
N ALA A 128 -1.23 -6.32 -0.66
CA ALA A 128 -0.01 -6.66 0.06
C ALA A 128 0.22 -8.18 0.09
N VAL A 129 -0.82 -8.96 0.38
CA VAL A 129 -0.77 -10.43 0.37
C VAL A 129 -0.50 -10.96 -1.03
N MET A 130 -1.16 -10.41 -2.07
CA MET A 130 -0.84 -10.76 -3.46
C MET A 130 0.62 -10.45 -3.80
N ALA A 131 1.11 -9.26 -3.44
CA ALA A 131 2.51 -8.88 -3.66
C ALA A 131 3.48 -9.82 -2.94
N PHE A 132 3.14 -10.25 -1.71
CA PHE A 132 3.96 -11.18 -0.94
C PHE A 132 4.09 -12.54 -1.65
N PHE A 133 2.99 -13.15 -2.08
CA PHE A 133 3.03 -14.45 -2.76
C PHE A 133 3.67 -14.37 -4.16
N LEU A 134 3.37 -13.32 -4.92
CA LEU A 134 3.99 -13.09 -6.23
C LEU A 134 5.48 -12.77 -6.11
N GLY A 135 5.92 -12.18 -4.99
CA GLY A 135 7.31 -11.87 -4.73
C GLY A 135 8.21 -13.11 -4.66
N PHE A 136 7.68 -14.28 -4.29
CA PHE A 136 8.43 -15.55 -4.43
C PHE A 136 8.69 -15.91 -5.90
N LEU A 137 7.71 -15.67 -6.79
CA LEU A 137 7.88 -15.88 -8.24
C LEU A 137 8.80 -14.82 -8.87
N ALA A 138 8.87 -13.62 -8.28
CA ALA A 138 9.77 -12.56 -8.70
C ALA A 138 11.26 -12.90 -8.48
N LEU A 139 11.58 -13.81 -7.56
CA LEU A 139 12.95 -14.31 -7.36
C LEU A 139 13.47 -15.04 -8.60
N CYS A 140 12.58 -15.72 -9.32
CA CYS A 140 12.94 -16.58 -10.45
C CYS A 140 12.66 -15.93 -11.81
N THR A 141 11.74 -14.97 -11.90
CA THR A 141 11.23 -14.46 -13.18
C THR A 141 11.14 -12.93 -13.25
N ARG A 142 11.43 -12.36 -14.43
CA ARG A 142 11.28 -10.92 -14.68
C ARG A 142 9.82 -10.46 -14.68
N LEU A 143 8.91 -11.29 -15.21
CA LEU A 143 7.48 -11.00 -15.21
C LEU A 143 6.91 -10.93 -13.79
N GLY A 144 7.34 -11.86 -12.92
CA GLY A 144 6.99 -11.84 -11.50
C GLY A 144 7.43 -10.56 -10.80
N ALA A 145 8.60 -10.01 -11.15
CA ALA A 145 9.08 -8.75 -10.57
C ALA A 145 8.20 -7.54 -10.94
N TYR A 146 7.76 -7.42 -12.19
CA TYR A 146 6.85 -6.34 -12.60
C TYR A 146 5.48 -6.46 -11.95
N LEU A 147 4.92 -7.67 -11.91
CA LEU A 147 3.60 -7.90 -11.32
C LEU A 147 3.63 -7.66 -9.81
N THR A 148 4.69 -8.13 -9.12
CA THR A 148 4.90 -7.87 -7.69
C THR A 148 5.03 -6.39 -7.40
N GLY A 149 5.81 -5.66 -8.20
CA GLY A 149 5.96 -4.21 -8.05
C GLY A 149 4.64 -3.45 -8.26
N LEU A 150 3.81 -3.87 -9.23
CA LEU A 150 2.49 -3.28 -9.41
C LEU A 150 1.58 -3.51 -8.19
N MET A 151 1.53 -4.75 -7.68
CA MET A 151 0.73 -5.07 -6.49
C MET A 151 1.23 -4.31 -5.25
N SER A 152 2.54 -4.16 -5.08
CA SER A 152 3.10 -3.41 -3.95
C SER A 152 2.80 -1.91 -4.02
N ILE A 153 2.79 -1.32 -5.22
CA ILE A 153 2.36 0.08 -5.43
C ILE A 153 0.88 0.26 -5.07
N LEU A 154 0.02 -0.67 -5.49
CA LEU A 154 -1.41 -0.61 -5.15
C LEU A 154 -1.62 -0.75 -3.63
N ALA A 155 -0.94 -1.70 -2.99
CA ALA A 155 -0.96 -1.85 -1.54
C ALA A 155 -0.52 -0.57 -0.82
N LEU A 156 0.61 0.01 -1.24
CA LEU A 156 1.13 1.26 -0.68
C LEU A 156 0.15 2.43 -0.85
N PHE A 157 -0.49 2.55 -2.03
CA PHE A 157 -1.46 3.61 -2.30
C PHE A 157 -2.65 3.54 -1.33
N PHE A 158 -3.29 2.37 -1.22
CA PHE A 158 -4.42 2.19 -0.31
C PHE A 158 -4.02 2.29 1.16
N GLN A 159 -2.84 1.80 1.53
CA GLN A 159 -2.34 1.91 2.90
C GLN A 159 -2.07 3.38 3.28
N THR A 160 -1.54 4.18 2.35
CA THR A 160 -1.31 5.62 2.56
C THR A 160 -2.63 6.37 2.71
N LEU A 161 -3.61 6.08 1.85
CA LEU A 161 -4.95 6.66 1.94
C LEU A 161 -5.61 6.34 3.29
N THR A 162 -5.51 5.09 3.71
CA THR A 162 -6.01 4.63 4.99
C THR A 162 -5.32 5.30 6.18
N ALA A 163 -3.99 5.43 6.15
CA ALA A 163 -3.23 6.11 7.20
C ALA A 163 -3.66 7.57 7.35
N ALA A 164 -3.89 8.26 6.23
CA ALA A 164 -4.40 9.63 6.21
C ALA A 164 -5.82 9.71 6.77
N LEU A 165 -6.75 8.85 6.32
CA LEU A 165 -8.14 8.85 6.79
C LEU A 165 -8.25 8.49 8.27
N MET A 166 -7.54 7.46 8.72
CA MET A 166 -7.45 7.06 10.12
C MET A 166 -6.99 8.23 10.98
N THR A 167 -5.90 8.88 10.57
CA THR A 167 -5.37 10.06 11.28
C THR A 167 -6.38 11.21 11.28
N ALA A 168 -7.05 11.47 10.16
CA ALA A 168 -8.02 12.56 10.05
C ALA A 168 -9.20 12.38 11.01
N TRP A 169 -9.88 11.23 11.00
CA TRP A 169 -11.06 11.06 11.85
C TRP A 169 -10.70 10.99 13.33
N THR A 170 -9.61 10.31 13.69
CA THR A 170 -9.21 10.13 15.09
C THR A 170 -8.70 11.43 15.73
N VAL A 171 -7.90 12.23 15.03
CA VAL A 171 -7.38 13.51 15.55
C VAL A 171 -8.51 14.52 15.71
N ILE A 172 -9.38 14.64 14.70
CA ILE A 172 -10.53 15.55 14.78
C ILE A 172 -11.45 15.12 15.93
N ALA A 173 -11.72 13.82 16.07
CA ALA A 173 -12.55 13.29 17.14
C ALA A 173 -11.93 13.52 18.53
N ARG A 174 -10.63 13.27 18.69
CA ARG A 174 -9.89 13.54 19.93
C ARG A 174 -10.03 14.99 20.35
N ASN A 175 -9.78 15.92 19.42
CA ASN A 175 -9.86 17.34 19.69
C ASN A 175 -11.29 17.77 20.04
N ALA A 176 -12.29 17.19 19.39
CA ALA A 176 -13.70 17.41 19.71
C ALA A 176 -14.06 16.96 21.14
N PHE A 177 -13.59 15.78 21.58
CA PHE A 177 -13.77 15.35 22.97
C PHE A 177 -13.05 16.26 23.96
N GLN A 178 -11.80 16.62 23.68
CA GLN A 178 -11.01 17.50 24.56
C GLN A 178 -11.62 18.91 24.67
N ALA A 179 -12.09 19.48 23.57
CA ALA A 179 -12.79 20.76 23.56
C ALA A 179 -14.10 20.74 24.36
N ASN A 180 -14.71 19.56 24.51
CA ASN A 180 -15.90 19.33 25.33
C ASN A 180 -15.57 18.96 26.79
N GLY A 181 -14.32 19.13 27.23
CA GLY A 181 -13.88 18.82 28.60
C GLY A 181 -13.69 17.33 28.89
N GLN A 182 -13.75 16.46 27.88
CA GLN A 182 -13.54 15.02 28.03
C GLN A 182 -12.09 14.64 27.71
N THR A 183 -11.48 13.81 28.55
CA THR A 183 -10.12 13.32 28.28
C THR A 183 -10.16 12.34 27.10
N ALA A 184 -9.29 12.55 26.10
CA ALA A 184 -9.23 11.68 24.94
C ALA A 184 -7.79 11.45 24.46
N PHE A 185 -7.47 10.21 24.10
CA PHE A 185 -6.14 9.75 23.73
C PHE A 185 -6.19 8.95 22.43
N LEU A 186 -5.15 9.10 21.61
CA LEU A 186 -4.96 8.29 20.41
C LEU A 186 -4.27 6.98 20.80
N GLY A 187 -4.63 5.89 20.16
CA GLY A 187 -3.98 4.61 20.45
C GLY A 187 -2.63 4.49 19.77
N LEU A 188 -1.57 4.48 20.59
CA LEU A 188 -0.18 4.40 20.15
C LEU A 188 0.08 3.21 19.22
N LYS A 189 -0.48 2.04 19.54
CA LYS A 189 -0.27 0.81 18.77
C LYS A 189 -0.94 0.86 17.41
N ALA A 190 -2.17 1.35 17.33
CA ALA A 190 -2.84 1.51 16.03
C ALA A 190 -2.06 2.47 15.13
N TYR A 191 -1.63 3.62 15.67
CA TYR A 191 -0.81 4.58 14.92
C TYR A 191 0.54 3.99 14.47
N GLY A 192 1.25 3.33 15.39
CA GLY A 192 2.53 2.69 15.10
C GLY A 192 2.42 1.61 14.04
N PHE A 193 1.39 0.75 14.11
CA PHE A 193 1.14 -0.28 13.10
C PHE A 193 0.70 0.31 11.76
N THR A 194 -0.13 1.36 11.77
CA THR A 194 -0.64 2.00 10.55
C THR A 194 0.50 2.62 9.74
N TRP A 195 1.25 3.52 10.37
CA TRP A 195 2.35 4.22 9.71
C TRP A 195 3.57 3.31 9.54
N GLY A 196 3.77 2.33 10.43
CA GLY A 196 4.78 1.28 10.29
C GLY A 196 4.54 0.41 9.07
N ALA A 197 3.31 -0.06 8.86
CA ALA A 197 2.93 -0.82 7.66
C ALA A 197 3.11 0.01 6.39
N MET A 198 2.72 1.28 6.41
CA MET A 198 2.95 2.22 5.28
C MET A 198 4.45 2.32 4.95
N GLY A 199 5.30 2.52 5.96
CA GLY A 199 6.75 2.58 5.79
C GLY A 199 7.33 1.27 5.25
N CYS A 200 6.86 0.12 5.75
CA CYS A 200 7.26 -1.20 5.26
C CYS A 200 6.88 -1.40 3.79
N PHE A 201 5.65 -1.04 3.41
CA PHE A 201 5.18 -1.15 2.02
C PHE A 201 5.90 -0.19 1.08
N LEU A 202 6.24 1.01 1.55
CA LEU A 202 7.02 1.99 0.80
C LEU A 202 8.42 1.45 0.50
N LEU A 203 9.13 1.00 1.54
CA LEU A 203 10.47 0.44 1.40
C LEU A 203 10.46 -0.82 0.55
N ALA A 204 9.50 -1.74 0.76
CA ALA A 204 9.36 -2.93 -0.07
C ALA A 204 9.14 -2.57 -1.55
N THR A 205 8.27 -1.60 -1.83
CA THR A 205 8.01 -1.11 -3.19
C THR A 205 9.28 -0.54 -3.84
N ILE A 206 10.03 0.29 -3.12
CA ILE A 206 11.31 0.84 -3.61
C ILE A 206 12.29 -0.31 -3.92
N LEU A 207 12.43 -1.27 -3.01
CA LEU A 207 13.34 -2.41 -3.18
C LEU A 207 12.95 -3.30 -4.37
N PHE A 208 11.66 -3.55 -4.60
CA PHE A 208 11.20 -4.29 -5.79
C PHE A 208 11.47 -3.52 -7.09
N CYS A 209 11.21 -2.21 -7.12
CA CYS A 209 11.50 -1.37 -8.29
C CYS A 209 13.01 -1.30 -8.61
N VAL A 210 13.86 -1.16 -7.59
CA VAL A 210 15.32 -1.16 -7.73
C VAL A 210 15.83 -2.56 -8.12
N GLY A 211 15.35 -3.62 -7.48
CA GLY A 211 15.73 -5.00 -7.81
C GLY A 211 15.39 -5.37 -9.27
N GLY A 212 14.24 -4.92 -9.76
CA GLY A 212 13.82 -5.08 -11.16
C GLY A 212 14.78 -4.39 -12.14
N SER A 213 15.25 -3.18 -11.81
CA SER A 213 16.12 -2.37 -12.67
C SER A 213 17.60 -2.79 -12.64
N VAL A 214 18.11 -3.34 -11.54
CA VAL A 214 19.54 -3.73 -11.34
C VAL A 214 20.08 -4.85 -12.26
N GLY A 215 19.27 -5.39 -13.16
CA GLY A 215 19.75 -6.31 -14.21
C GLY A 215 19.32 -5.94 -15.61
N LYS A 216 18.99 -4.67 -15.83
CA LYS A 216 19.50 -3.97 -17.02
C LYS A 216 20.99 -3.70 -16.79
N LYS A 217 21.82 -4.74 -16.91
CA LYS A 217 23.17 -4.48 -17.42
C LYS A 217 23.01 -4.48 -18.92
N ASP A 218 23.12 -3.29 -19.49
CA ASP A 218 23.26 -3.08 -20.91
C ASP A 218 24.42 -3.92 -21.42
N ASN A 219 24.11 -5.08 -22.00
CA ASN A 219 24.82 -5.46 -23.21
C ASN A 219 24.21 -4.59 -24.31
N TYR A 220 24.62 -3.31 -24.36
CA TYR A 220 24.65 -2.56 -25.61
C TYR A 220 25.74 -3.21 -26.47
N GLN A 221 25.51 -4.46 -26.88
CA GLN A 221 26.07 -4.95 -28.12
C GLN A 221 25.24 -4.27 -29.19
N GLN A 222 25.85 -3.23 -29.75
CA GLN A 222 25.49 -2.60 -31.01
C GLN A 222 25.32 -3.68 -32.08
N LYS A 223 24.16 -4.34 -32.12
CA LYS A 223 23.70 -5.07 -33.31
C LYS A 223 23.14 -4.04 -34.27
N SER A 224 24.07 -3.37 -34.95
CA SER A 224 23.81 -2.72 -36.24
C SER A 224 23.34 -3.79 -37.21
N SER A 225 22.03 -3.91 -37.45
CA SER A 225 21.51 -4.27 -38.78
C SER A 225 19.99 -4.09 -38.85
N TYR A 226 19.54 -3.68 -40.03
CA TYR A 226 18.15 -3.72 -40.54
C TYR A 226 17.18 -2.62 -40.07
N PHE A 227 17.36 -1.39 -40.56
CA PHE A 227 16.38 -0.66 -41.40
C PHE A 227 16.74 0.83 -41.49
N GLY A 228 17.59 1.18 -42.46
CA GLY A 228 17.91 2.56 -42.80
C GLY A 228 16.98 3.10 -43.90
N ARG A 229 15.93 3.81 -43.48
CA ARG A 229 15.33 4.99 -44.12
C ARG A 229 15.17 5.00 -45.66
N LYS A 230 13.91 4.91 -46.10
CA LYS A 230 13.41 5.54 -47.34
C LYS A 230 13.83 7.02 -47.39
N LYS A 231 14.53 7.46 -48.44
CA LYS A 231 14.58 8.88 -48.80
C LYS A 231 14.66 9.10 -50.33
N SER A 232 13.54 9.64 -50.82
CA SER A 232 13.34 10.50 -52.00
C SER A 232 13.79 10.04 -53.39
N THR A 233 12.80 9.63 -54.17
CA THR A 233 12.66 9.89 -55.60
C THR A 233 12.76 11.39 -55.91
N ARG A 234 13.78 11.83 -56.66
CA ARG A 234 13.61 12.87 -57.69
C ARG A 234 14.77 12.85 -58.69
N SER A 235 14.37 12.86 -59.96
CA SER A 235 15.12 12.79 -61.22
C SER A 235 16.14 13.92 -61.45
N THR A 236 17.28 13.58 -62.06
CA THR A 236 17.93 14.41 -63.10
C THR A 236 18.62 13.53 -64.13
N ARG A 237 18.45 13.94 -65.39
CA ARG A 237 18.73 13.26 -66.66
C ARG A 237 20.15 13.61 -67.16
N SER A 238 20.73 12.68 -67.93
CA SER A 238 21.60 12.89 -69.11
C SER A 238 23.12 12.63 -69.02
N ARG A 239 23.59 12.03 -70.14
CA ARG A 239 24.95 11.85 -70.70
C ARG A 239 25.77 10.70 -70.08
N GLY A 240 25.94 9.56 -70.77
CA GLY A 240 26.76 9.33 -71.99
C GLY A 240 28.15 8.86 -71.51
N SER A 241 28.81 7.79 -71.96
CA SER A 241 28.94 7.17 -73.27
C SER A 241 29.53 5.75 -73.14
N PHE A 242 29.21 4.91 -74.13
CA PHE A 242 29.97 3.77 -74.68
C PHE A 242 31.41 3.54 -74.18
N ILE A 243 31.73 2.26 -73.90
CA ILE A 243 32.70 1.45 -74.68
C ILE A 243 32.63 0.01 -74.16
N ASP A 244 32.06 -0.85 -75.00
CA ASP A 244 32.45 -2.25 -75.12
C ASP A 244 33.83 -2.27 -75.79
N SER A 245 34.78 -2.95 -75.18
CA SER A 245 35.96 -3.45 -75.88
C SER A 245 36.46 -4.69 -75.16
N GLU A 246 36.02 -5.83 -75.71
CA GLU A 246 36.79 -7.05 -75.79
C GLU A 246 38.29 -6.74 -75.98
N SER A 247 39.16 -7.32 -75.15
CA SER A 247 40.40 -7.96 -75.62
C SER A 247 41.18 -8.53 -74.44
N GLN A 248 41.21 -9.87 -74.39
CA GLN A 248 42.38 -10.71 -74.18
C GLN A 248 43.49 -10.23 -73.20
N ARG A 249 43.69 -10.99 -72.12
CA ARG A 249 45.01 -11.59 -71.81
C ARG A 249 44.97 -12.52 -70.61
N ARG A 250 44.89 -13.83 -70.87
CA ARG A 250 45.67 -14.87 -70.18
C ARG A 250 45.42 -16.23 -70.81
N VAL A 251 46.32 -16.63 -71.70
CA VAL A 251 46.71 -18.04 -71.87
C VAL A 251 48.22 -18.04 -72.03
N LYS A 252 48.86 -18.95 -71.30
CA LYS A 252 50.29 -19.19 -71.18
C LYS A 252 50.46 -20.64 -71.62
N ASP A 253 51.34 -20.90 -72.59
CA ASP A 253 52.01 -22.19 -72.93
C ASP A 253 53.11 -21.80 -73.95
N GLU A 254 54.40 -21.83 -73.58
CA GLU A 254 55.40 -22.91 -73.65
C GLU A 254 56.16 -23.03 -75.00
N TYR A 255 57.44 -23.43 -74.87
CA TYR A 255 58.45 -23.87 -75.85
C TYR A 255 59.37 -22.82 -76.52
N GLU A 256 60.53 -22.58 -75.89
CA GLU A 256 61.84 -23.12 -76.31
C GLU A 256 62.83 -23.12 -75.12
#